data_AF-A0A7S4J8R0-F1
#
_entry.id   AF-A0A7S4J8R0-F1
#
_cell.length_a   1.000
_cell.length_b   1.000
_cell.length_c   1.000
_cell.angle_alpha   90.00
_cell.angle_beta   90.00
_cell.angle_gamma   90.00
#
_symmetry.space_group_name_H-M   'P 1'
#
loop_
_entity.id
_entity.type
_entity.pdbx_description
1 polymer ?
#
loop_
_entity_poly.entity_id
_entity_poly.type
_entity_poly.pdbx_seq_one_letter_code
_entity_poly.pdbx_strand_id
1 'polypeptide(L)'
;MGLTQTKLHFKILREKWPGVAERVSKPMGLAEARTTNPLGDLPLHYAAYSGRAPPFAIRALLLAYPDGAAVRNKAGFRPLELAEVNYRRESPYREEVLAVLRGATDVAEARNRARAEGALADADADAVEGGVPREVYRTSADCVVCLDAPATEVVSPCGHLCLCTGCAPQVRKKRICPVGRCYVASIVSMSECTAATTAAPFDRASGGEDSPFEDEVGVALATPPAPAAVPAC
;
A
#
# COMPACT_ATOMS: atom_id res chain seq x y z
N MET A 1 18.82 -22.38 -22.63
CA MET A 1 19.04 -20.99 -22.17
C MET A 1 17.82 -20.60 -21.35
N GLY A 2 17.97 -20.57 -20.02
CA GLY A 2 16.87 -20.34 -19.08
C GLY A 2 16.33 -18.92 -19.19
N LEU A 3 15.00 -18.79 -19.10
CA LEU A 3 14.30 -17.53 -19.12
C LEU A 3 14.80 -16.65 -17.96
N THR A 4 15.52 -15.58 -18.28
CA THR A 4 16.13 -14.66 -17.32
C THR A 4 15.13 -13.67 -16.69
N GLN A 5 13.84 -13.83 -16.98
CA GLN A 5 12.76 -12.98 -16.50
C GLN A 5 11.93 -13.70 -15.43
N THR A 6 11.48 -12.97 -14.40
CA THR A 6 10.59 -13.56 -13.38
C THR A 6 9.21 -13.88 -13.95
N LYS A 7 8.43 -14.71 -13.26
CA LYS A 7 7.04 -15.01 -13.66
C LYS A 7 6.17 -13.73 -13.72
N LEU A 8 6.48 -12.73 -12.90
CA LEU A 8 5.85 -11.41 -12.94
C LEU A 8 6.18 -10.65 -14.24
N HIS A 9 7.44 -10.62 -14.66
CA HIS A 9 7.84 -10.06 -15.97
C HIS A 9 7.11 -10.76 -17.14
N PHE A 10 7.01 -12.09 -17.12
CA PHE A 10 6.28 -12.83 -18.15
C PHE A 10 4.80 -12.45 -18.24
N LYS A 11 4.14 -12.19 -17.11
CA LYS A 11 2.75 -11.77 -17.11
C LYS A 11 2.57 -10.37 -17.70
N ILE A 12 3.50 -9.46 -17.43
CA ILE A 12 3.51 -8.11 -18.01
C ILE A 12 3.79 -8.17 -19.52
N LEU A 13 4.78 -8.96 -19.94
CA LEU A 13 5.10 -9.21 -21.35
C LEU A 13 3.89 -9.75 -22.13
N ARG A 14 3.07 -10.58 -21.49
CA ARG A 14 1.84 -11.14 -22.06
C ARG A 14 0.60 -10.28 -21.80
N GLU A 15 0.77 -9.09 -21.23
CA GLU A 15 -0.30 -8.11 -20.94
C GLU A 15 -1.45 -8.69 -20.08
N LYS A 16 -1.13 -9.67 -19.23
CA LYS A 16 -2.10 -10.31 -18.34
C LYS A 16 -2.27 -9.49 -17.06
N TRP A 17 -2.74 -8.25 -17.19
CA TRP A 17 -2.81 -7.25 -16.12
C TRP A 17 -3.58 -7.71 -14.87
N PRO A 18 -4.75 -8.38 -14.96
CA PRO A 18 -5.41 -8.93 -13.77
C PRO A 18 -4.54 -9.97 -13.05
N GLY A 19 -3.82 -10.78 -13.82
CA GLY A 19 -2.90 -11.79 -13.30
C GLY A 19 -1.61 -11.21 -12.72
N VAL A 20 -1.28 -9.94 -12.99
CA VAL A 20 -0.19 -9.19 -12.34
C VAL A 20 -0.62 -8.82 -10.92
N ALA A 21 -1.80 -8.19 -10.77
CA ALA A 21 -2.39 -7.85 -9.47
C ALA A 21 -2.57 -9.09 -8.57
N GLU A 22 -3.10 -10.17 -9.13
CA GLU A 22 -3.26 -11.45 -8.41
C GLU A 22 -1.92 -12.11 -8.03
N ARG A 23 -0.85 -11.80 -8.77
CA ARG A 23 0.47 -12.34 -8.44
C ARG A 23 1.11 -11.57 -7.29
N VAL A 24 1.08 -10.23 -7.35
CA VAL A 24 1.69 -9.38 -6.30
C VAL A 24 0.98 -9.50 -4.95
N SER A 25 -0.28 -9.97 -4.92
CA SER A 25 -0.96 -10.28 -3.66
C SER A 25 -0.41 -11.53 -2.94
N LYS A 26 0.45 -12.31 -3.60
CA LYS A 26 1.10 -13.52 -3.05
C LYS A 26 2.54 -13.18 -2.64
N PRO A 27 3.10 -13.82 -1.59
CA PRO A 27 4.43 -13.51 -1.08
C PRO A 27 5.54 -13.68 -2.14
N MET A 28 5.44 -14.72 -2.98
CA MET A 28 6.38 -14.88 -4.09
C MET A 28 6.30 -13.74 -5.12
N GLY A 29 5.10 -13.20 -5.37
CA GLY A 29 4.94 -12.08 -6.30
C GLY A 29 5.47 -10.77 -5.74
N LEU A 30 5.39 -10.58 -4.42
CA LEU A 30 5.98 -9.44 -3.73
C LEU A 30 7.51 -9.43 -3.86
N ALA A 31 8.16 -10.59 -3.66
CA ALA A 31 9.60 -10.73 -3.88
C ALA A 31 9.98 -10.50 -5.35
N GLU A 32 9.16 -11.00 -6.29
CA GLU A 32 9.39 -10.79 -7.73
C GLU A 32 9.23 -9.33 -8.16
N ALA A 33 8.40 -8.52 -7.46
CA ALA A 33 8.25 -7.09 -7.73
C ALA A 33 9.55 -6.30 -7.48
N ARG A 34 10.42 -6.79 -6.59
CA ARG A 34 11.74 -6.23 -6.26
C ARG A 34 12.88 -6.81 -7.11
N THR A 35 12.61 -7.90 -7.83
CA THR A 35 13.63 -8.61 -8.59
C THR A 35 13.78 -8.00 -9.98
N THR A 36 15.00 -7.65 -10.38
CA THR A 36 15.27 -7.11 -11.71
C THR A 36 15.54 -8.20 -12.74
N ASN A 37 15.24 -7.93 -14.01
CA ASN A 37 15.71 -8.74 -15.14
C ASN A 37 17.22 -8.44 -15.44
N PRO A 38 17.85 -9.07 -16.46
CA PRO A 38 19.25 -8.80 -16.81
C PRO A 38 19.55 -7.37 -17.27
N LEU A 39 18.53 -6.62 -17.70
CA LEU A 39 18.62 -5.21 -18.08
C LEU A 39 18.50 -4.28 -16.86
N GLY A 40 18.32 -4.84 -15.65
CA GLY A 40 18.07 -4.07 -14.44
C GLY A 40 16.65 -3.54 -14.34
N ASP A 41 15.73 -3.97 -15.21
CA ASP A 41 14.34 -3.54 -15.15
C ASP A 41 13.64 -4.29 -14.02
N LEU A 42 13.01 -3.52 -13.14
CA LEU A 42 11.94 -4.05 -12.30
C LEU A 42 10.70 -4.36 -13.17
N PRO A 43 9.77 -5.20 -12.68
CA PRO A 43 8.46 -5.36 -13.30
C PRO A 43 7.75 -4.02 -13.56
N LEU A 44 7.93 -3.03 -12.68
CA LEU A 44 7.40 -1.68 -12.87
C LEU A 44 8.03 -0.95 -14.09
N HIS A 45 9.34 -1.06 -14.30
CA HIS A 45 10.00 -0.51 -15.50
C HIS A 45 9.45 -1.17 -16.77
N TYR A 46 9.29 -2.49 -16.74
CA TYR A 46 8.78 -3.25 -17.89
C TYR A 46 7.32 -2.91 -18.21
N ALA A 47 6.49 -2.70 -17.18
CA ALA A 47 5.11 -2.26 -17.33
C ALA A 47 5.04 -0.87 -17.97
N ALA A 48 5.88 0.08 -17.50
CA ALA A 48 5.98 1.42 -18.07
C ALA A 48 6.52 1.40 -19.52
N TYR A 49 7.53 0.60 -19.79
CA TYR A 49 8.13 0.43 -21.13
C TYR A 49 7.12 -0.10 -22.16
N SER A 50 6.21 -0.99 -21.74
CA SER A 50 5.20 -1.55 -22.65
C SER A 50 4.26 -0.49 -23.26
N GLY A 51 4.10 0.66 -22.61
CA GLY A 51 3.16 1.72 -23.02
C GLY A 51 1.68 1.35 -22.92
N ARG A 52 1.37 0.15 -22.41
CA ARG A 52 0.03 -0.47 -22.42
C ARG A 52 -0.48 -0.86 -21.03
N ALA A 53 0.35 -0.72 -20.00
CA ALA A 53 -0.07 -1.09 -18.65
C ALA A 53 -1.19 -0.15 -18.16
N PRO A 54 -2.33 -0.69 -17.71
CA PRO A 54 -3.40 0.12 -17.16
C PRO A 54 -3.02 0.67 -15.78
N PRO A 55 -3.64 1.78 -15.34
CA PRO A 55 -3.31 2.44 -14.08
C PRO A 55 -3.40 1.50 -12.87
N PHE A 56 -4.39 0.61 -12.82
CA PHE A 56 -4.53 -0.34 -11.71
C PHE A 56 -3.34 -1.30 -11.60
N ALA A 57 -2.73 -1.70 -12.71
CA ALA A 57 -1.58 -2.61 -12.70
C ALA A 57 -0.32 -1.89 -12.21
N ILE A 58 -0.14 -0.62 -12.61
CA ILE A 58 0.93 0.26 -12.11
C ILE A 58 0.77 0.48 -10.60
N ARG A 59 -0.44 0.82 -10.14
CA ARG A 59 -0.76 0.97 -8.71
C ARG A 59 -0.48 -0.32 -7.93
N ALA A 60 -0.86 -1.48 -8.46
CA ALA A 60 -0.59 -2.77 -7.81
C ALA A 60 0.92 -3.05 -7.65
N LEU A 61 1.73 -2.72 -8.67
CA LEU A 61 3.19 -2.87 -8.61
C LEU A 61 3.83 -1.88 -7.62
N LEU A 62 3.34 -0.65 -7.55
CA LEU A 62 3.80 0.36 -6.59
C LEU A 62 3.44 0.00 -5.14
N LEU A 63 2.25 -0.54 -4.90
CA LEU A 63 1.86 -1.06 -3.58
C LEU A 63 2.77 -2.23 -3.15
N ALA A 64 3.18 -3.07 -4.09
CA ALA A 64 4.09 -4.18 -3.82
C ALA A 64 5.53 -3.69 -3.53
N TYR A 65 6.00 -2.67 -4.25
CA TYR A 65 7.32 -2.10 -4.02
C TYR A 65 7.36 -0.59 -4.31
N PRO A 66 7.10 0.25 -3.29
CA PRO A 66 6.95 1.69 -3.48
C PRO A 66 8.28 2.38 -3.78
N ASP A 67 9.41 1.87 -3.27
CA ASP A 67 10.74 2.42 -3.57
C ASP A 67 11.11 2.23 -5.05
N GLY A 68 10.50 1.25 -5.73
CA GLY A 68 10.74 0.94 -7.12
C GLY A 68 10.47 2.10 -8.08
N ALA A 69 9.68 3.10 -7.68
CA ALA A 69 9.39 4.28 -8.47
C ALA A 69 10.62 5.21 -8.66
N ALA A 70 11.59 5.17 -7.75
CA ALA A 70 12.81 5.98 -7.79
C ALA A 70 14.04 5.21 -8.31
N VAL A 71 13.94 3.88 -8.40
CA VAL A 71 15.03 3.01 -8.90
C VAL A 71 15.28 3.31 -10.38
N ARG A 72 16.56 3.30 -10.76
CA ARG A 72 16.99 3.38 -12.17
C ARG A 72 17.38 1.99 -12.65
N ASN A 73 17.00 1.63 -13.87
CA ASN A 73 17.50 0.42 -14.53
C ASN A 73 18.97 0.59 -14.98
N LYS A 74 19.56 -0.42 -15.63
CA LYS A 74 20.96 -0.33 -16.10
C LYS A 74 21.18 0.71 -17.18
N ALA A 75 20.13 1.09 -17.91
CA ALA A 75 20.18 2.18 -18.88
C ALA A 75 20.04 3.57 -18.24
N GLY A 76 19.87 3.64 -16.91
CA GLY A 76 19.75 4.88 -16.16
C GLY A 76 18.34 5.44 -16.10
N PHE A 77 17.35 4.74 -16.64
CA PHE A 77 15.97 5.23 -16.72
C PHE A 77 15.13 4.80 -15.53
N ARG A 78 14.25 5.70 -15.08
CA ARG A 78 13.18 5.43 -14.12
C ARG A 78 11.92 4.94 -14.81
N PRO A 79 10.98 4.32 -14.09
CA PRO A 79 9.69 3.92 -14.66
C PRO A 79 8.90 5.11 -15.22
N LEU A 80 8.94 6.28 -14.56
CA LEU A 80 8.28 7.50 -15.05
C LEU A 80 8.82 7.92 -16.42
N GLU A 81 10.15 7.99 -16.55
CA GLU A 81 10.83 8.40 -17.79
C GLU A 81 10.50 7.42 -18.94
N LEU A 82 10.46 6.12 -18.65
CA LEU A 82 10.00 5.11 -19.63
C LEU A 82 8.53 5.31 -20.03
N ALA A 83 7.65 5.63 -19.08
CA ALA A 83 6.24 5.87 -19.36
C ALA A 83 6.02 7.13 -20.21
N GLU A 84 6.77 8.21 -19.95
CA GLU A 84 6.67 9.46 -20.71
C GLU A 84 6.98 9.26 -22.19
N VAL A 85 7.96 8.42 -22.50
CA VAL A 85 8.40 8.08 -23.85
C VAL A 85 7.48 7.06 -24.53
N ASN A 86 7.02 6.02 -23.81
CA ASN A 86 6.35 4.86 -24.45
C ASN A 86 4.82 4.93 -24.47
N TYR A 87 4.17 5.67 -23.56
CA TYR A 87 2.71 5.84 -23.61
C TYR A 87 2.35 6.80 -24.75
N ARG A 88 1.57 6.37 -25.73
CA ARG A 88 1.09 7.27 -26.78
C ARG A 88 0.18 8.35 -26.21
N ARG A 89 0.15 9.55 -26.83
CA ARG A 89 -0.70 10.67 -26.38
C ARG A 89 -2.17 10.30 -26.36
N GLU A 90 -2.58 9.42 -27.27
CA GLU A 90 -3.95 8.95 -27.45
C GLU A 90 -4.31 7.79 -26.50
N SER A 91 -3.35 7.29 -25.71
CA SER A 91 -3.63 6.19 -24.78
C SER A 91 -4.56 6.67 -23.66
N PRO A 92 -5.68 5.97 -23.39
CA PRO A 92 -6.61 6.34 -22.33
C PRO A 92 -5.98 6.27 -20.94
N TYR A 93 -4.83 5.59 -20.81
CA TYR A 93 -4.13 5.40 -19.54
C TYR A 93 -2.99 6.39 -19.32
N ARG A 94 -2.56 7.15 -20.35
CA ARG A 94 -1.33 7.95 -20.28
C ARG A 94 -1.37 8.96 -19.13
N GLU A 95 -2.39 9.80 -19.08
CA GLU A 95 -2.48 10.87 -18.09
C GLU A 95 -2.48 10.32 -16.66
N GLU A 96 -3.32 9.32 -16.38
CA GLU A 96 -3.40 8.72 -15.05
C GLU A 96 -2.09 8.00 -14.67
N VAL A 97 -1.50 7.22 -15.58
CA VAL A 97 -0.25 6.50 -15.29
C VAL A 97 0.90 7.48 -15.00
N LEU A 98 1.01 8.55 -15.78
CA LEU A 98 2.04 9.57 -15.54
C LEU A 98 1.83 10.30 -14.22
N ALA A 99 0.59 10.65 -13.88
CA ALA A 99 0.27 11.27 -12.60
C ALA A 99 0.63 10.35 -11.41
N VAL A 100 0.27 9.05 -11.51
CA VAL A 100 0.58 8.04 -10.48
C VAL A 100 2.08 7.85 -10.33
N LEU A 101 2.81 7.69 -11.43
CA LEU A 101 4.26 7.47 -11.39
C LEU A 101 5.01 8.69 -10.87
N ARG A 102 4.60 9.91 -11.26
CA ARG A 102 5.20 11.16 -10.76
C ARG A 102 5.07 11.26 -9.25
N GLY A 103 3.84 11.17 -8.72
CA GLY A 103 3.62 11.24 -7.27
C GLY A 103 4.34 10.12 -6.51
N ALA A 104 4.40 8.91 -7.08
CA ALA A 104 5.13 7.80 -6.47
C ALA A 104 6.65 8.02 -6.44
N THR A 105 7.22 8.61 -7.50
CA THR A 105 8.64 8.97 -7.54
C THR A 105 8.97 10.01 -6.48
N ASP A 106 8.17 11.08 -6.37
CA ASP A 106 8.40 12.15 -5.38
C ASP A 106 8.38 11.60 -3.94
N VAL A 107 7.40 10.74 -3.64
CA VAL A 107 7.27 10.09 -2.32
C VAL A 107 8.44 9.13 -2.07
N ALA A 108 8.83 8.33 -3.05
CA ALA A 108 9.95 7.39 -2.92
C ALA A 108 11.28 8.12 -2.69
N GLU A 109 11.52 9.23 -3.39
CA GLU A 109 12.71 10.05 -3.20
C GLU A 109 12.74 10.73 -1.83
N ALA A 110 11.61 11.30 -1.39
CA ALA A 110 11.50 11.88 -0.06
C ALA A 110 11.80 10.83 1.02
N ARG A 111 11.28 9.60 0.88
CA ARG A 111 11.61 8.49 1.78
C ARG A 111 13.09 8.12 1.75
N ASN A 112 13.69 8.02 0.57
CA ASN A 112 15.11 7.68 0.44
C ASN A 112 16.01 8.76 1.04
N ARG A 113 15.64 10.04 0.91
CA ARG A 113 16.34 11.15 1.55
C ARG A 113 16.24 11.09 3.07
N ALA A 114 15.03 10.89 3.60
CA ALA A 114 14.81 10.72 5.04
C ALA A 114 15.58 9.52 5.63
N ARG A 115 15.69 8.42 4.86
CA ARG A 115 16.54 7.27 5.23
C ARG A 115 18.03 7.63 5.24
N ALA A 116 18.53 8.33 4.21
CA ALA A 116 19.94 8.75 4.15
C ALA A 116 20.31 9.73 5.27
N GLU A 117 19.36 10.56 5.70
CA GLU A 117 19.51 11.51 6.80
C GLU A 117 19.32 10.86 8.19
N GLY A 118 19.10 9.55 8.27
CA GLY A 118 18.96 8.82 9.54
C GLY A 118 17.65 9.08 10.30
N ALA A 119 16.66 9.73 9.67
CA ALA A 119 15.38 10.07 10.28
C ALA A 119 14.37 8.89 10.32
N LEU A 120 14.67 7.80 9.62
CA LEU A 120 13.94 6.52 9.66
C LEU A 120 14.94 5.40 9.96
N ALA A 121 15.20 5.15 11.24
CA ALA A 121 15.98 3.99 11.67
C ALA A 121 15.31 2.68 11.18
N ASP A 122 16.17 1.73 10.82
CA ASP A 122 15.93 0.57 9.97
C ASP A 122 14.65 -0.24 10.22
N ALA A 123 13.81 -0.35 9.19
CA ALA A 123 12.68 -1.28 9.14
C ALA A 123 12.85 -2.33 8.01
N ASP A 124 14.08 -2.78 7.75
CA ASP A 124 14.38 -4.01 6.96
C ASP A 124 15.89 -4.34 6.95
N ALA A 125 16.37 -5.06 7.97
CA ALA A 125 17.49 -6.01 7.85
C ALA A 125 17.35 -7.05 8.97
N ASP A 126 17.26 -8.32 8.59
CA ASP A 126 17.18 -9.52 9.44
C ASP A 126 17.96 -9.45 10.77
N ALA A 127 17.24 -9.36 11.89
CA ALA A 127 17.47 -10.11 13.14
C ALA A 127 16.49 -9.67 14.24
N VAL A 128 15.37 -10.39 14.44
CA VAL A 128 14.74 -10.52 15.77
C VAL A 128 14.06 -11.89 15.86
N GLU A 129 14.70 -12.85 16.53
CA GLU A 129 13.93 -13.84 17.29
C GLU A 129 13.15 -13.10 18.38
N GLY A 130 11.83 -13.27 18.41
CA GLY A 130 10.97 -12.74 19.45
C GLY A 130 10.67 -11.24 19.35
N GLY A 131 9.76 -10.85 18.47
CA GLY A 131 9.26 -9.46 18.43
C GLY A 131 8.40 -9.13 17.22
N VAL A 132 7.10 -9.39 17.34
CA VAL A 132 5.93 -8.92 16.56
C VAL A 132 6.18 -8.26 15.17
N PRO A 133 5.72 -8.85 14.04
CA PRO A 133 5.87 -8.25 12.71
C PRO A 133 4.88 -7.10 12.40
N ARG A 134 5.45 -6.05 11.79
CA ARG A 134 4.94 -5.11 10.76
C ARG A 134 3.43 -4.80 10.76
N GLU A 135 3.11 -3.58 11.20
CA GLU A 135 1.83 -2.87 11.05
C GLU A 135 0.57 -3.74 11.21
N VAL A 136 0.25 -4.03 12.47
CA VAL A 136 -1.09 -4.50 12.85
C VAL A 136 -2.07 -3.34 12.67
N TYR A 137 -2.94 -3.41 11.66
CA TYR A 137 -4.00 -2.44 11.43
C TYR A 137 -5.17 -2.77 12.35
N ARG A 138 -5.25 -2.09 13.50
CA ARG A 138 -6.39 -2.18 14.42
C ARG A 138 -7.57 -1.42 13.84
N THR A 139 -8.57 -2.14 13.35
CA THR A 139 -9.79 -1.54 12.79
C THR A 139 -10.79 -1.16 13.86
N SER A 140 -10.75 -1.85 15.00
CA SER A 140 -11.65 -1.67 16.13
C SER A 140 -11.02 -2.28 17.39
N ALA A 141 -11.41 -1.82 18.57
CA ALA A 141 -11.04 -2.47 19.83
C ALA A 141 -11.78 -3.81 20.00
N ASP A 142 -12.99 -3.92 19.45
CA ASP A 142 -13.85 -5.10 19.54
C ASP A 142 -13.87 -5.91 18.25
N CYS A 143 -14.20 -7.19 18.37
CA CYS A 143 -14.34 -8.14 17.28
C CYS A 143 -15.46 -7.70 16.33
N VAL A 144 -15.17 -7.51 15.05
CA VAL A 144 -16.16 -7.05 14.05
C VAL A 144 -17.23 -8.10 13.71
N VAL A 145 -17.08 -9.33 14.21
CA VAL A 145 -18.04 -10.42 13.99
C VAL A 145 -19.09 -10.48 15.09
N CYS A 146 -18.68 -10.38 16.37
CA CYS A 146 -19.59 -10.50 17.51
C CYS A 146 -19.84 -9.18 18.23
N LEU A 147 -18.98 -8.17 18.09
CA LEU A 147 -19.01 -6.88 18.82
C LEU A 147 -18.96 -6.98 20.36
N ASP A 148 -18.93 -8.19 20.92
CA ASP A 148 -18.97 -8.44 22.36
C ASP A 148 -17.60 -8.71 23.01
N ALA A 149 -16.59 -9.05 22.22
CA ALA A 149 -15.28 -9.50 22.70
C ALA A 149 -14.16 -8.71 22.03
N PRO A 150 -13.03 -8.47 22.72
CA PRO A 150 -11.93 -7.69 22.16
C PRO A 150 -11.33 -8.35 20.91
N ALA A 151 -10.90 -7.53 19.96
CA ALA A 151 -10.15 -7.97 18.81
C ALA A 151 -8.70 -8.31 19.21
N THR A 152 -8.37 -9.59 19.29
CA THR A 152 -7.06 -10.13 19.68
C THR A 152 -6.36 -10.88 18.56
N GLU A 153 -7.06 -11.11 17.45
CA GLU A 153 -6.60 -11.97 16.36
C GLU A 153 -6.34 -11.16 15.09
N VAL A 154 -5.14 -11.31 14.55
CA VAL A 154 -4.66 -10.65 13.34
C VAL A 154 -4.84 -11.56 12.13
N VAL A 155 -5.43 -11.02 11.07
CA VAL A 155 -5.63 -11.73 9.81
C VAL A 155 -4.47 -11.48 8.86
N SER A 156 -3.77 -12.54 8.43
CA SER A 156 -2.65 -12.48 7.49
C SER A 156 -3.08 -12.88 6.07
N PRO A 157 -2.63 -12.18 5.01
CA PRO A 157 -1.53 -11.18 4.98
C PRO A 157 -1.95 -9.71 5.15
N CYS A 158 -3.24 -9.42 5.34
CA CYS A 158 -3.74 -8.04 5.35
C CYS A 158 -3.47 -7.25 6.64
N GLY A 159 -3.05 -7.91 7.73
CA GLY A 159 -2.66 -7.27 8.99
C GLY A 159 -3.82 -6.77 9.86
N HIS A 160 -5.07 -7.04 9.50
CA HIS A 160 -6.23 -6.55 10.25
C HIS A 160 -6.42 -7.28 11.59
N LEU A 161 -6.35 -6.53 12.70
CA LEU A 161 -6.73 -6.99 14.04
C LEU A 161 -8.22 -6.71 14.23
N CYS A 162 -9.06 -7.71 13.97
CA CYS A 162 -10.50 -7.52 13.90
C CYS A 162 -11.33 -8.67 14.48
N LEU A 163 -10.73 -9.75 15.00
CA LEU A 163 -11.47 -10.90 15.51
C LEU A 163 -11.10 -11.21 16.95
N CYS A 164 -12.03 -11.77 17.72
CA CYS A 164 -11.75 -12.43 18.98
C CYS A 164 -11.38 -13.91 18.74
N THR A 165 -10.81 -14.54 19.76
CA THR A 165 -10.47 -15.98 19.77
C THR A 165 -11.67 -16.88 19.42
N GLY A 166 -12.88 -16.53 19.86
CA GLY A 166 -14.11 -17.28 19.60
C GLY A 166 -14.60 -17.19 18.15
N CYS A 167 -14.41 -16.05 17.47
CA CYS A 167 -14.87 -15.84 16.10
C CYS A 167 -13.83 -16.25 15.04
N ALA A 168 -12.55 -16.37 15.41
CA ALA A 168 -11.49 -16.75 14.49
C ALA A 168 -11.74 -18.07 13.72
N PRO A 169 -12.22 -19.17 14.34
CA PRO A 169 -12.47 -20.43 13.63
C PRO A 169 -13.48 -20.30 12.48
N GLN A 170 -14.52 -19.49 12.66
CA GLN A 170 -15.52 -19.24 11.62
C GLN A 170 -14.91 -18.53 10.40
N VAL A 171 -14.06 -17.53 10.64
CA VAL A 171 -13.37 -16.80 9.58
C VAL A 171 -12.30 -17.66 8.91
N ARG A 172 -11.57 -18.49 9.66
CA ARG A 172 -10.63 -19.50 9.09
C ARG A 172 -11.34 -20.44 8.12
N LYS A 173 -12.57 -20.88 8.44
CA LYS A 173 -13.37 -21.73 7.56
C LYS A 173 -13.81 -21.01 6.28
N LYS A 174 -14.22 -19.75 6.37
CA LYS A 174 -14.67 -18.93 5.22
C LYS A 174 -13.51 -18.41 4.37
N ARG A 175 -12.28 -18.35 4.90
CA ARG A 175 -11.06 -17.90 4.21
C ARG A 175 -11.12 -16.46 3.65
N ILE A 176 -12.01 -15.61 4.16
CA ILE A 176 -12.19 -14.21 3.71
C ILE A 176 -12.16 -13.28 4.92
N CYS A 177 -11.31 -12.26 4.88
CA CYS A 177 -11.20 -11.24 5.92
C CYS A 177 -12.47 -10.37 5.96
N PRO A 178 -13.11 -10.14 7.13
CA PRO A 178 -14.33 -9.33 7.19
C PRO A 178 -14.14 -7.85 6.84
N VAL A 179 -12.94 -7.32 7.07
CA VAL A 179 -12.62 -5.90 6.81
C VAL A 179 -12.19 -5.71 5.36
N GLY A 180 -11.05 -6.31 4.99
CA GLY A 180 -10.43 -6.09 3.68
C GLY A 180 -10.96 -6.99 2.56
N ARG A 181 -11.82 -7.97 2.87
CA ARG A 181 -12.29 -9.02 1.92
C ARG A 181 -11.18 -9.79 1.21
N CYS A 182 -9.94 -9.68 1.70
CA CYS A 182 -8.78 -10.42 1.20
C CYS A 182 -8.84 -11.89 1.63
N TYR A 183 -8.11 -12.73 0.91
CA TYR A 183 -7.92 -14.13 1.27
C TYR A 183 -7.17 -14.27 2.60
N VAL A 184 -7.67 -15.14 3.49
CA VAL A 184 -7.08 -15.43 4.80
C VAL A 184 -6.13 -16.63 4.69
N ALA A 185 -4.84 -16.35 4.67
CA ALA A 185 -3.81 -17.39 4.68
C ALA A 185 -3.68 -18.01 6.08
N SER A 186 -3.55 -17.16 7.09
CA SER A 186 -3.47 -17.54 8.50
C SER A 186 -4.10 -16.47 9.39
N ILE A 187 -4.43 -16.86 10.63
CA ILE A 187 -4.83 -15.94 11.70
C ILE A 187 -3.84 -16.16 12.84
N VAL A 188 -3.33 -15.07 13.42
CA VAL A 188 -2.33 -15.08 14.48
C VAL A 188 -2.93 -14.42 15.72
N SER A 189 -2.86 -15.11 16.85
CA SER A 189 -3.35 -14.61 18.14
C SER A 189 -2.28 -13.73 18.78
N MET A 190 -2.66 -12.57 19.31
CA MET A 190 -1.74 -11.65 20.00
C MET A 190 -1.35 -12.11 21.43
N SER A 191 -1.73 -13.31 21.84
CA SER A 191 -1.60 -13.82 23.21
C SER A 191 -0.19 -14.30 23.61
N GLU A 192 0.85 -14.11 22.79
CA GLU A 192 2.24 -14.47 23.14
C GLU A 192 3.10 -13.27 23.59
N CYS A 193 2.55 -12.07 23.77
CA CYS A 193 3.31 -10.88 24.20
C CYS A 193 2.86 -10.22 25.51
N THR A 194 2.03 -10.86 26.31
CA THR A 194 1.50 -10.30 27.57
C THR A 194 2.14 -10.93 28.80
N ALA A 195 3.35 -10.50 29.15
CA ALA A 195 3.91 -10.69 30.48
C ALA A 195 4.73 -9.46 30.92
N ALA A 196 4.09 -8.29 30.89
CA ALA A 196 4.39 -7.04 31.61
C ALA A 196 3.53 -5.97 30.90
N THR A 197 2.38 -5.55 31.42
CA THR A 197 2.28 -4.63 32.55
C THR A 197 0.84 -4.68 33.06
N THR A 198 0.67 -4.95 34.34
CA THR A 198 -0.59 -4.79 35.09
C THR A 198 -0.78 -3.33 35.51
N ALA A 199 -2.06 -2.94 35.64
CA ALA A 199 -2.63 -1.67 36.15
C ALA A 199 -2.56 -0.48 35.16
N ALA A 200 -3.65 0.23 34.85
CA ALA A 200 -4.84 0.54 35.64
C ALA A 200 -6.12 0.67 34.75
N PRO A 201 -7.33 0.53 35.33
CA PRO A 201 -8.60 0.68 34.62
C PRO A 201 -8.93 2.16 34.39
N PHE A 202 -9.29 2.52 33.17
CA PHE A 202 -9.86 3.83 32.86
C PHE A 202 -11.37 3.78 33.15
N ASP A 203 -11.76 4.41 34.25
CA ASP A 203 -13.15 4.52 34.69
C ASP A 203 -14.03 5.16 33.63
N ARG A 204 -15.20 4.56 33.46
CA ARG A 204 -16.30 5.01 32.62
C ARG A 204 -17.23 5.84 33.51
N ALA A 205 -17.26 7.14 33.33
CA ALA A 205 -18.32 8.00 33.88
C ALA A 205 -19.10 8.66 32.75
N SER A 206 -20.40 8.38 32.77
CA SER A 206 -21.47 8.85 31.91
C SER A 206 -22.09 10.16 32.43
N GLY A 207 -22.57 11.02 31.52
CA GLY A 207 -23.85 11.75 31.67
C GLY A 207 -23.80 13.29 31.80
N GLY A 208 -24.77 13.93 31.12
CA GLY A 208 -25.22 15.33 31.28
C GLY A 208 -24.72 16.25 30.17
N GLU A 209 -25.45 16.52 29.07
CA GLU A 209 -26.65 17.37 28.88
C GLU A 209 -26.37 18.89 28.82
N ASP A 210 -27.22 19.58 28.05
CA ASP A 210 -27.31 21.03 27.83
C ASP A 210 -26.52 21.68 26.67
N SER A 211 -27.22 21.76 25.52
CA SER A 211 -27.29 22.99 24.69
C SER A 211 -27.95 24.12 25.50
N PRO A 212 -27.84 25.43 25.19
CA PRO A 212 -27.85 25.99 23.83
C PRO A 212 -26.99 27.26 23.66
N PHE A 213 -27.06 27.81 22.44
CA PHE A 213 -27.16 29.25 22.12
C PHE A 213 -26.18 29.68 21.02
N GLU A 214 -26.77 30.40 20.07
CA GLU A 214 -26.28 30.80 18.77
C GLU A 214 -25.12 31.81 18.90
N ASP A 215 -24.22 31.85 17.90
CA ASP A 215 -24.08 33.04 17.06
C ASP A 215 -22.97 32.86 15.99
N GLU A 216 -23.22 33.58 14.90
CA GLU A 216 -22.52 33.80 13.64
C GLU A 216 -20.97 33.94 13.75
N VAL A 217 -20.12 33.78 12.73
CA VAL A 217 -20.13 34.31 11.35
C VAL A 217 -18.93 33.70 10.59
N GLY A 218 -18.99 33.62 9.26
CA GLY A 218 -17.80 33.88 8.42
C GLY A 218 -17.24 32.73 7.57
N VAL A 219 -18.00 32.27 6.57
CA VAL A 219 -17.44 31.53 5.42
C VAL A 219 -16.75 32.52 4.49
N ALA A 220 -15.41 32.57 4.54
CA ALA A 220 -14.62 33.25 3.52
C ALA A 220 -14.33 32.29 2.36
N LEU A 221 -15.14 32.40 1.31
CA LEU A 221 -14.87 31.80 0.00
C LEU A 221 -13.66 32.51 -0.63
N ALA A 222 -12.54 31.79 -0.75
CA ALA A 222 -11.39 32.25 -1.53
C ALA A 222 -11.67 32.10 -3.03
N THR A 223 -11.80 33.24 -3.71
CA THR A 223 -11.90 33.36 -5.17
C THR A 223 -10.57 32.99 -5.83
N PRO A 224 -10.55 32.22 -6.92
CA PRO A 224 -9.32 31.92 -7.66
C PRO A 224 -8.83 33.14 -8.49
N PRO A 225 -7.51 33.30 -8.69
CA PRO A 225 -6.96 34.39 -9.51
C PRO A 225 -7.22 34.18 -11.00
N ALA A 226 -7.47 35.30 -11.70
CA ALA A 226 -7.75 35.39 -13.13
C ALA A 226 -6.56 34.95 -14.02
N PRO A 227 -6.81 34.42 -15.23
CA PRO A 227 -5.75 34.00 -16.15
C PRO A 227 -5.03 35.19 -16.79
N ALA A 228 -3.69 35.08 -16.88
CA ALA A 228 -2.82 36.03 -17.55
C ALA A 228 -3.06 36.04 -19.07
N ALA A 229 -3.16 37.26 -19.62
CA ALA A 229 -3.33 37.53 -21.03
C ALA A 229 -2.13 37.02 -21.85
N VAL A 230 -2.45 36.34 -22.96
CA VAL A 230 -1.49 35.94 -24.00
C VAL A 230 -1.36 37.11 -24.99
N PRO A 231 -0.16 37.62 -25.29
CA PRO A 231 0.01 38.59 -26.37
C PRO A 231 -0.10 37.89 -27.73
N ALA A 232 -0.93 38.45 -28.60
CA ALA A 232 -1.04 38.05 -30.00
C ALA A 232 0.21 38.49 -30.78
N CYS A 233 0.81 37.56 -31.51
CA CYS A 233 1.62 37.84 -32.70
C CYS A 233 1.57 36.63 -33.63
#